data_AF-A0AA38HPF0-F1
#
_entry.id   AF-A0AA38HPF0-F1
#
_cell.length_a   1.000
_cell.length_b   1.000
_cell.length_c   1.000
_cell.angle_alpha   90.00
_cell.angle_beta   90.00
_cell.angle_gamma   90.00
#
_symmetry.space_group_name_H-M   'P 1'
#
loop_
_entity.id
_entity.type
_entity.pdbx_description
1 polymer ?
#
loop_
_entity_poly.entity_id
_entity_poly.type
_entity_poly.pdbx_seq_one_letter_code
_entity_poly.pdbx_strand_id
1 'polypeptide(L)'
;MGSANQAMWKTFGIKAGRKCETKNYVLNPVNGEKIYFLADGPHLLKNIKQCLVQNKIIQLPNDFVEKYKLTSDLVDVQHIKDFCEEEGKFELQFASKLNVDLLQSNHFNKMKVSNSLNVLNRNVSCGIKFDAEEEREDKSSLTTAVFIDVVHRWFQLISSRSTILALSKFNMAVYRETIEFLQEFIKLCS
;
A
#
# COMPACT_ATOMS: atom_id res chain seq x y z
N MET A 1 -6.09 3.93 -13.17
CA MET A 1 -6.12 5.29 -13.77
C MET A 1 -6.93 5.27 -15.04
N GLY A 2 -7.69 6.32 -15.38
CA GLY A 2 -8.49 6.37 -16.60
C GLY A 2 -7.66 6.34 -17.88
N SER A 3 -8.22 5.79 -18.96
CA SER A 3 -7.55 5.63 -20.26
C SER A 3 -7.09 6.96 -20.86
N ALA A 4 -7.89 8.02 -20.74
CA ALA A 4 -7.54 9.37 -21.21
C ALA A 4 -6.28 9.93 -20.49
N ASN A 5 -6.17 9.76 -19.17
CA ASN A 5 -5.00 10.19 -18.42
C ASN A 5 -3.74 9.40 -18.82
N GLN A 6 -3.89 8.10 -19.07
CA GLN A 6 -2.78 7.29 -19.56
C GLN A 6 -2.33 7.70 -20.97
N ALA A 7 -3.27 8.02 -21.86
CA ALA A 7 -2.97 8.54 -23.20
C ALA A 7 -2.25 9.88 -23.12
N MET A 8 -2.72 10.79 -22.27
CA MET A 8 -2.07 12.07 -22.00
C MET A 8 -0.63 11.88 -21.51
N TRP A 9 -0.40 10.99 -20.55
CA TRP A 9 0.94 10.68 -20.05
C TRP A 9 1.85 10.16 -21.16
N LYS A 10 1.36 9.28 -22.03
CA LYS A 10 2.12 8.79 -23.19
C LYS A 10 2.50 9.92 -24.14
N THR A 11 1.57 10.84 -24.43
CA THR A 11 1.82 12.00 -25.31
C THR A 11 2.90 12.92 -24.74
N PHE A 12 2.90 13.13 -23.42
CA PHE A 12 3.95 13.92 -22.74
C PHE A 12 5.26 13.15 -22.51
N GLY A 13 5.35 11.89 -22.96
CA GLY A 13 6.53 11.05 -22.77
C GLY A 13 6.77 10.66 -21.31
N ILE A 14 5.74 10.70 -20.48
CA ILE A 14 5.77 10.26 -19.09
C ILE A 14 5.81 8.73 -19.06
N LYS A 15 6.81 8.19 -18.37
CA LYS A 15 7.08 6.75 -18.30
C LYS A 15 7.32 6.35 -16.85
N ALA A 16 6.66 5.27 -16.43
CA ALA A 16 6.91 4.58 -15.18
C ALA A 16 6.62 3.10 -15.40
N GLY A 17 7.58 2.23 -15.08
CA GLY A 17 7.42 0.79 -15.26
C GLY A 17 8.67 0.01 -14.91
N ARG A 18 8.51 -1.29 -14.66
CA ARG A 18 9.57 -2.19 -14.16
C ARG A 18 10.85 -2.21 -15.00
N LYS A 19 10.72 -2.00 -16.31
CA LYS A 19 11.80 -2.13 -17.30
C LYS A 19 12.20 -0.80 -17.95
N CYS A 20 11.75 0.34 -17.42
CA CYS A 20 12.08 1.64 -17.97
C CYS A 20 12.48 2.64 -16.89
N GLU A 21 13.35 3.57 -17.27
CA GLU A 21 13.68 4.70 -16.41
C GLU A 21 12.42 5.54 -16.17
N THR A 22 12.15 5.84 -14.90
CA THR A 22 11.01 6.67 -14.53
C THR A 22 11.26 8.11 -14.99
N LYS A 23 10.41 8.59 -15.90
CA LYS A 23 10.34 9.99 -16.30
C LYS A 23 8.95 10.52 -15.96
N ASN A 24 8.87 11.35 -14.94
CA ASN A 24 7.61 11.88 -14.40
C ASN A 24 7.47 13.40 -14.53
N TYR A 25 8.21 14.04 -15.43
CA TYR A 25 8.10 15.49 -15.64
C TYR A 25 8.23 15.90 -17.10
N VAL A 26 7.71 17.09 -17.40
CA VAL A 26 7.97 17.84 -18.64
C VAL A 26 8.51 19.23 -18.28
N LEU A 27 9.13 19.89 -19.25
CA LEU A 27 9.51 21.29 -19.10
C LEU A 27 8.31 22.17 -19.44
N ASN A 28 8.06 23.19 -18.61
CA ASN A 28 7.07 24.21 -18.86
C ASN A 28 7.44 24.94 -20.17
N PRO A 29 6.52 25.04 -21.13
CA PRO A 29 6.80 25.64 -22.44
C PRO A 29 7.15 27.14 -22.38
N VAL A 30 6.83 27.83 -21.28
CA VAL A 30 7.02 29.29 -21.15
C VAL A 30 8.31 29.63 -20.40
N ASN A 31 8.57 28.95 -19.26
CA ASN A 31 9.67 29.32 -18.36
C ASN A 31 10.71 28.19 -18.16
N GLY A 32 10.52 27.02 -18.77
CA GLY A 32 11.45 25.90 -18.68
C GLY A 32 11.46 25.15 -17.34
N GLU A 33 10.62 25.52 -16.38
CA GLU A 33 10.54 24.83 -15.09
C GLU A 33 9.94 23.42 -15.21
N LYS A 34 10.29 22.51 -14.29
CA LYS A 34 9.78 21.14 -14.32
C LYS A 34 8.35 21.07 -13.79
N ILE A 35 7.44 20.54 -14.61
CA ILE A 35 6.07 20.19 -14.21
C ILE A 35 6.03 18.69 -13.99
N TYR A 36 5.81 18.27 -12.74
CA TYR A 36 5.75 16.87 -12.36
C TYR A 36 4.34 16.28 -12.48
N PHE A 37 4.26 15.06 -12.98
CA PHE A 37 3.05 14.27 -13.10
C PHE A 37 2.98 13.30 -11.92
N LEU A 38 1.88 13.34 -11.18
CA LEU A 38 1.62 12.46 -10.06
C LEU A 38 0.33 11.68 -10.29
N ALA A 39 0.35 10.41 -9.93
CA ALA A 39 -0.86 9.61 -9.86
C ALA A 39 -1.65 9.94 -8.59
N ASP A 40 -2.96 9.80 -8.68
CA ASP A 40 -3.85 10.02 -7.54
C ASP A 40 -3.73 8.88 -6.50
N GLY A 41 -3.21 9.21 -5.31
CA GLY A 41 -2.93 8.28 -4.21
C GLY A 41 -4.13 7.43 -3.81
N PRO A 42 -5.29 8.02 -3.48
CA PRO A 42 -6.55 7.30 -3.27
C PRO A 42 -6.89 6.26 -4.33
N HIS A 43 -6.65 6.56 -5.61
CA HIS A 43 -6.90 5.61 -6.69
C HIS A 43 -5.87 4.47 -6.72
N LEU A 44 -4.61 4.76 -6.39
CA LEU A 44 -3.57 3.74 -6.25
C LEU A 44 -3.87 2.78 -5.10
N LEU A 45 -4.29 3.29 -3.93
CA LEU A 45 -4.66 2.44 -2.78
C LEU A 45 -5.80 1.47 -3.13
N LYS A 46 -6.83 1.97 -3.83
CA LYS A 46 -7.92 1.11 -4.34
C LYS A 46 -7.41 0.00 -5.26
N ASN A 47 -6.45 0.32 -6.14
CA ASN A 47 -5.87 -0.68 -7.04
C ASN A 47 -5.06 -1.73 -6.28
N ILE A 48 -4.31 -1.34 -5.24
CA ILE A 48 -3.57 -2.30 -4.39
C ILE A 48 -4.53 -3.24 -3.69
N LYS A 49 -5.59 -2.72 -3.05
CA LYS A 49 -6.62 -3.55 -2.42
C LYS A 49 -7.26 -4.49 -3.44
N GLN A 50 -7.58 -3.99 -4.64
CA GLN A 50 -8.20 -4.80 -5.68
C GLN A 50 -7.25 -5.90 -6.18
N CYS A 51 -5.96 -5.60 -6.34
CA CYS A 51 -4.92 -6.56 -6.69
C CYS A 51 -4.88 -7.71 -5.68
N LEU A 52 -4.85 -7.38 -4.38
CA LEU A 52 -4.86 -8.36 -3.28
C LEU A 52 -6.10 -9.25 -3.32
N VAL A 53 -7.28 -8.66 -3.47
CA VAL A 53 -8.55 -9.42 -3.49
C VAL A 53 -8.70 -10.28 -4.76
N GLN A 54 -8.25 -9.81 -5.92
CA GLN A 54 -8.42 -10.54 -7.18
C GLN A 54 -7.37 -11.61 -7.42
N ASN A 55 -6.10 -11.29 -7.17
CA ASN A 55 -5.01 -12.24 -7.41
C ASN A 55 -4.91 -13.27 -6.30
N LYS A 56 -5.55 -13.00 -5.14
CA LYS A 56 -5.53 -13.76 -3.89
C LYS A 56 -4.15 -13.82 -3.22
N ILE A 57 -3.11 -14.02 -4.02
CA ILE A 57 -1.72 -14.09 -3.61
C ILE A 57 -0.92 -13.01 -4.35
N ILE A 58 -0.08 -12.29 -3.60
CA ILE A 58 0.94 -11.38 -4.15
C ILE A 58 2.30 -11.90 -3.68
N GLN A 59 3.18 -12.22 -4.63
CA GLN A 59 4.56 -12.61 -4.32
C GLN A 59 5.43 -11.35 -4.15
N LEU A 60 6.18 -11.29 -3.05
CA LEU A 60 7.08 -10.21 -2.69
C LEU A 60 8.51 -10.49 -3.17
N PRO A 61 9.33 -9.45 -3.44
CA PRO A 61 10.74 -9.63 -3.74
C PRO A 61 11.53 -10.20 -2.55
N ASN A 62 12.52 -11.05 -2.81
CA ASN A 62 13.38 -11.66 -1.76
C ASN A 62 14.05 -10.61 -0.85
N ASP A 63 14.55 -9.51 -1.42
CA ASP A 63 15.16 -8.41 -0.65
C ASP A 63 14.22 -7.87 0.44
N PHE A 64 12.90 -7.86 0.17
CA PHE A 64 11.89 -7.42 1.13
C PHE A 64 11.73 -8.46 2.26
N VAL A 65 11.64 -9.74 1.89
CA VAL A 65 11.52 -10.87 2.83
C VAL A 65 12.71 -10.90 3.80
N GLU A 66 13.93 -10.78 3.27
CA GLU A 66 15.16 -10.78 4.06
C GLU A 66 15.22 -9.59 5.03
N LYS A 67 14.90 -8.39 4.54
CA LYS A 67 14.94 -7.16 5.34
C LYS A 67 13.99 -7.23 6.53
N TYR A 68 12.76 -7.71 6.31
CA TYR A 68 11.73 -7.81 7.34
C TYR A 68 11.78 -9.14 8.10
N LYS A 69 12.74 -10.02 7.78
CA LYS A 69 12.92 -11.36 8.38
C LYS A 69 11.63 -12.19 8.35
N LEU A 70 10.96 -12.16 7.21
CA LEU A 70 9.69 -12.86 7.00
C LEU A 70 9.93 -14.34 6.71
N THR A 71 9.02 -15.20 7.16
CA THR A 71 9.08 -16.65 6.92
C THR A 71 8.51 -17.06 5.56
N SER A 72 7.79 -16.16 4.90
CA SER A 72 7.15 -16.37 3.60
C SER A 72 7.34 -15.13 2.72
N ASP A 73 7.33 -15.34 1.40
CA ASP A 73 7.32 -14.29 0.38
C ASP A 73 5.91 -14.01 -0.15
N LEU A 74 4.89 -14.67 0.39
CA LEU A 74 3.51 -14.59 -0.09
C LEU A 74 2.63 -13.73 0.82
N VAL A 75 1.98 -12.74 0.22
CA VAL A 75 0.87 -12.02 0.82
C VAL A 75 -0.42 -12.70 0.36
N ASP A 76 -1.18 -13.25 1.30
CA ASP A 76 -2.43 -13.96 1.01
C ASP A 76 -3.61 -13.19 1.62
N VAL A 77 -4.65 -12.97 0.81
CA VAL A 77 -5.92 -12.40 1.27
C VAL A 77 -6.62 -13.30 2.28
N GLN A 78 -6.33 -14.61 2.30
CA GLN A 78 -6.92 -15.56 3.22
C GLN A 78 -6.55 -15.24 4.67
N HIS A 79 -5.31 -14.85 4.96
CA HIS A 79 -4.90 -14.40 6.30
C HIS A 79 -5.76 -13.24 6.84
N ILE A 80 -6.25 -12.37 5.95
CA ILE A 80 -7.12 -11.24 6.34
C ILE A 80 -8.55 -11.71 6.61
N LYS A 81 -9.01 -12.73 5.88
CA LYS A 81 -10.33 -13.33 6.12
C LYS A 81 -10.34 -14.10 7.43
N ASP A 82 -9.32 -14.91 7.67
CA ASP A 82 -9.20 -15.72 8.88
C ASP A 82 -9.16 -14.80 10.10
N PHE A 83 -8.32 -13.75 10.06
CA PHE A 83 -8.31 -12.70 11.08
C PHE A 83 -9.70 -12.05 11.28
N CYS A 84 -10.41 -11.73 10.21
CA CYS A 84 -11.73 -11.11 10.30
C CYS A 84 -12.78 -12.04 10.94
N GLU A 85 -12.67 -13.35 10.73
CA GLU A 85 -13.56 -14.36 11.31
C GLU A 85 -13.24 -14.59 12.79
N GLU A 86 -11.97 -14.66 13.16
CA GLU A 86 -11.52 -14.79 14.56
C GLU A 86 -11.86 -13.54 15.38
N GLU A 87 -11.56 -12.35 14.86
CA GLU A 87 -11.91 -11.07 15.49
C GLU A 87 -13.41 -10.91 15.72
N GLY A 88 -14.23 -11.48 14.83
CA GLY A 88 -15.69 -11.52 14.96
C GLY A 88 -16.21 -12.21 16.23
N LYS A 89 -15.37 -13.02 16.90
CA LYS A 89 -15.72 -13.75 18.12
C LYS A 89 -15.55 -12.91 19.39
N PHE A 90 -14.82 -11.79 19.32
CA PHE A 90 -14.53 -10.94 20.46
C PHE A 90 -15.44 -9.71 20.51
N GLU A 91 -15.86 -9.31 21.72
CA GLU A 91 -16.63 -8.07 21.91
C GLU A 91 -15.79 -6.81 21.62
N LEU A 92 -14.49 -6.87 21.89
CA LEU A 92 -13.54 -5.79 21.63
C LEU A 92 -12.64 -6.19 20.46
N GLN A 93 -12.83 -5.51 19.34
CA GLN A 93 -12.14 -5.77 18.08
C GLN A 93 -11.02 -4.74 17.85
N PHE A 94 -9.86 -5.19 17.38
CA PHE A 94 -8.76 -4.35 16.92
C PHE A 94 -9.13 -3.51 15.69
N ALA A 95 -9.81 -4.14 14.73
CA ALA A 95 -10.17 -3.60 13.43
C ALA A 95 -11.69 -3.69 13.17
N SER A 96 -12.50 -3.13 14.07
CA SER A 96 -13.98 -3.09 13.99
C SER A 96 -14.63 -2.54 12.71
N LYS A 97 -13.83 -1.97 11.80
CA LYS A 97 -14.28 -1.48 10.48
C LYS A 97 -13.99 -2.46 9.34
N LEU A 98 -13.24 -3.52 9.61
CA LEU A 98 -13.00 -4.63 8.70
C LEU A 98 -14.23 -5.54 8.72
N ASN A 99 -14.62 -6.02 7.54
CA ASN A 99 -15.61 -7.08 7.41
C ASN A 99 -15.32 -7.89 6.15
N VAL A 100 -15.82 -9.12 6.10
CA VAL A 100 -15.58 -10.06 5.01
C VAL A 100 -16.12 -9.53 3.67
N ASP A 101 -17.22 -8.75 3.67
CA ASP A 101 -17.78 -8.17 2.45
C ASP A 101 -16.80 -7.19 1.78
N LEU A 102 -15.98 -6.49 2.56
CA LEU A 102 -14.92 -5.62 2.01
C LEU A 102 -13.87 -6.42 1.24
N LEU A 103 -13.69 -7.70 1.55
CA LEU A 103 -12.77 -8.62 0.87
C LEU A 103 -13.41 -9.27 -0.36
N GLN A 104 -14.70 -9.03 -0.62
CA GLN A 104 -15.36 -9.45 -1.84
C GLN A 104 -15.28 -8.37 -2.93
N SER A 105 -15.16 -8.81 -4.19
CA SER A 105 -15.11 -7.91 -5.34
C SER A 105 -16.52 -7.57 -5.82
N ASN A 106 -17.21 -6.65 -5.13
CA ASN A 106 -18.45 -6.07 -5.62
C ASN A 106 -18.25 -4.62 -6.15
N HIS A 107 -19.13 -4.17 -7.03
CA HIS A 107 -18.99 -2.86 -7.71
C HIS A 107 -18.98 -1.68 -6.72
N PHE A 108 -19.80 -1.74 -5.67
CA PHE A 108 -19.89 -0.69 -4.65
C PHE A 108 -18.62 -0.58 -3.80
N ASN A 109 -18.01 -1.71 -3.45
CA ASN A 109 -16.79 -1.77 -2.64
C ASN A 109 -15.55 -1.32 -3.42
N LYS A 110 -15.57 -1.48 -4.76
CA LYS A 110 -14.48 -1.04 -5.64
C LYS A 110 -14.35 0.48 -5.72
N MET A 111 -15.45 1.22 -5.55
CA MET A 111 -15.50 2.67 -5.75
C MET A 111 -15.06 3.47 -4.50
N LYS A 112 -15.39 2.97 -3.31
CA LYS A 112 -15.18 3.67 -2.03
C LYS A 112 -13.73 3.53 -1.53
N VAL A 113 -13.01 4.65 -1.44
CA VAL A 113 -11.63 4.69 -0.90
C VAL A 113 -11.60 4.29 0.58
N SER A 114 -12.63 4.66 1.35
CA SER A 114 -12.80 4.27 2.76
C SER A 114 -12.70 2.75 2.97
N ASN A 115 -13.22 1.97 2.02
CA ASN A 115 -13.19 0.51 2.10
C ASN A 115 -11.76 -0.03 1.96
N SER A 116 -10.96 0.60 1.09
CA SER A 116 -9.54 0.23 0.95
C SER A 116 -8.74 0.62 2.19
N LEU A 117 -9.09 1.75 2.83
CA LEU A 117 -8.48 2.19 4.09
C LEU A 117 -8.84 1.33 5.31
N ASN A 118 -10.01 0.70 5.30
CA ASN A 118 -10.42 -0.21 6.36
C ASN A 118 -9.68 -1.56 6.26
N VAL A 119 -9.40 -2.03 5.03
CA VAL A 119 -8.62 -3.26 4.79
C VAL A 119 -7.12 -3.03 4.95
N LEU A 120 -6.58 -2.00 4.31
CA LEU A 120 -5.15 -1.65 4.33
C LEU A 120 -4.87 -0.68 5.48
N ASN A 121 -5.19 -1.14 6.69
CA ASN A 121 -5.10 -0.36 7.92
C ASN A 121 -4.02 -0.92 8.86
N ARG A 122 -3.34 -0.03 9.58
CA ARG A 122 -2.42 -0.40 10.65
C ARG A 122 -3.07 -1.30 11.71
N ASN A 123 -4.33 -1.06 12.08
CA ASN A 123 -5.02 -1.89 13.06
C ASN A 123 -5.17 -3.35 12.60
N VAL A 124 -5.46 -3.56 11.32
CA VAL A 124 -5.55 -4.91 10.73
C VAL A 124 -4.19 -5.59 10.77
N SER A 125 -3.12 -4.87 10.41
CA SER A 125 -1.75 -5.38 10.53
C SER A 125 -1.40 -5.76 11.98
N CYS A 126 -1.69 -4.89 12.95
CA CYS A 126 -1.44 -5.17 14.36
C CYS A 126 -2.21 -6.41 14.86
N GLY A 127 -3.48 -6.53 14.49
CA GLY A 127 -4.32 -7.69 14.86
C GLY A 127 -3.76 -8.99 14.29
N ILE A 128 -3.44 -9.03 12.99
CA ILE A 128 -2.84 -10.22 12.37
C ILE A 128 -1.48 -10.58 13.03
N LYS A 129 -0.66 -9.58 13.39
CA LYS A 129 0.60 -9.84 14.10
C LYS A 129 0.38 -10.43 15.48
N PHE A 130 -0.63 -9.93 16.20
CA PHE A 130 -1.00 -10.44 17.51
C PHE A 130 -1.41 -11.91 17.42
N ASP A 131 -2.31 -12.24 16.50
CA ASP A 131 -2.77 -13.62 16.28
C ASP A 131 -1.61 -14.55 15.89
N ALA A 132 -0.72 -14.10 14.99
CA ALA A 132 0.46 -14.85 14.56
C ALA A 132 1.54 -15.04 15.65
N GLU A 133 1.51 -14.23 16.71
CA GLU A 133 2.37 -14.40 17.88
C GLU A 133 1.77 -15.39 18.88
N GLU A 134 0.43 -15.47 18.96
CA GLU A 134 -0.27 -16.48 19.75
C GLU A 134 -0.23 -17.87 19.09
N GLU A 135 -0.34 -17.93 17.76
CA GLU A 135 -0.21 -19.16 16.97
C GLU A 135 1.27 -19.59 16.85
N ARG A 136 1.59 -20.78 17.35
CA ARG A 136 2.99 -21.24 17.45
C ARG A 136 3.55 -21.86 16.17
N GLU A 137 2.73 -22.14 15.16
CA GLU A 137 3.08 -23.06 14.07
C GLU A 137 3.25 -22.41 12.70
N ASP A 138 2.34 -21.53 12.25
CA ASP A 138 2.48 -20.84 10.97
C ASP A 138 2.53 -19.32 11.11
N LYS A 139 3.67 -18.73 10.75
CA LYS A 139 3.90 -17.27 10.78
C LYS A 139 3.81 -16.63 9.40
N SER A 140 3.31 -17.35 8.40
CA SER A 140 3.10 -16.85 7.04
C SER A 140 2.24 -15.58 7.00
N SER A 141 1.26 -15.47 7.90
CA SER A 141 0.37 -14.31 8.10
C SER A 141 1.13 -13.02 8.46
N LEU A 142 2.31 -13.10 9.10
CA LEU A 142 3.16 -11.93 9.38
C LEU A 142 3.57 -11.19 8.11
N THR A 143 3.80 -11.92 7.02
CA THR A 143 4.14 -11.35 5.71
C THR A 143 3.02 -10.44 5.21
N THR A 144 1.78 -10.87 5.39
CA THR A 144 0.58 -10.11 5.02
C THR A 144 0.41 -8.88 5.90
N ALA A 145 0.63 -9.02 7.22
CA ALA A 145 0.56 -7.89 8.14
C ALA A 145 1.62 -6.81 7.84
N VAL A 146 2.87 -7.22 7.62
CA VAL A 146 3.96 -6.29 7.27
C VAL A 146 3.68 -5.58 5.95
N PHE A 147 3.17 -6.28 4.95
CA PHE A 147 2.74 -5.67 3.70
C PHE A 147 1.67 -4.59 3.93
N ILE A 148 0.63 -4.89 4.73
CA ILE A 148 -0.43 -3.93 5.07
C ILE A 148 0.14 -2.69 5.77
N ASP A 149 1.06 -2.85 6.73
CA ASP A 149 1.72 -1.74 7.42
C ASP A 149 2.50 -0.84 6.46
N VAL A 150 3.28 -1.44 5.56
CA VAL A 150 4.09 -0.71 4.57
C VAL A 150 3.17 0.09 3.63
N VAL A 151 2.10 -0.52 3.13
CA VAL A 151 1.13 0.16 2.27
C VAL A 151 0.40 1.28 3.04
N HIS A 152 0.04 1.04 4.30
CA HIS A 152 -0.61 2.04 5.15
C HIS A 152 0.30 3.25 5.40
N ARG A 153 1.57 3.01 5.77
CA ARG A 153 2.58 4.06 5.98
C ARG A 153 2.78 4.88 4.72
N TRP A 154 2.92 4.23 3.56
CA TRP A 154 3.02 4.92 2.28
C TRP A 154 1.79 5.81 2.02
N PHE A 155 0.59 5.30 2.26
CA PHE A 155 -0.63 6.07 2.03
C PHE A 155 -0.74 7.28 2.97
N GLN A 156 -0.36 7.13 4.23
CA GLN A 156 -0.31 8.25 5.18
C GLN A 156 0.63 9.36 4.71
N LEU A 157 1.80 9.01 4.17
CA LEU A 157 2.76 9.98 3.66
C LEU A 157 2.22 10.77 2.46
N ILE A 158 1.64 10.10 1.47
CA ILE A 158 1.16 10.77 0.24
C ILE A 158 -0.14 11.54 0.44
N SER A 159 -0.93 11.19 1.47
CA SER A 159 -2.21 11.84 1.76
C SER A 159 -2.14 12.82 2.94
N SER A 160 -0.97 12.92 3.60
CA SER A 160 -0.76 13.84 4.72
C SER A 160 -1.04 15.28 4.29
N ARG A 161 -1.85 15.97 5.09
CA ARG A 161 -2.09 17.42 4.98
C ARG A 161 -1.34 18.21 6.06
N SER A 162 -0.62 17.53 6.96
CA SER A 162 0.13 18.14 8.06
C SER A 162 1.61 18.23 7.70
N THR A 163 2.23 19.38 7.98
CA THR A 163 3.68 19.59 7.79
C THR A 163 4.55 18.73 8.71
N ILE A 164 3.97 18.11 9.74
CA ILE A 164 4.64 17.21 10.68
C ILE A 164 4.81 15.81 10.06
N LEU A 165 3.83 15.36 9.27
CA LEU A 165 3.82 14.05 8.60
C LEU A 165 4.19 14.14 7.11
N ALA A 166 4.09 15.34 6.53
CA ALA A 166 4.55 15.61 5.18
C ALA A 166 6.09 15.61 5.14
N LEU A 167 6.63 15.31 3.97
CA LEU A 167 8.07 15.44 3.68
C LEU A 167 8.55 16.86 3.99
N SER A 168 9.15 17.03 5.16
CA SER A 168 9.64 18.31 5.67
C SER A 168 11.12 18.21 5.98
N LYS A 169 11.85 19.29 5.67
CA LYS A 169 13.28 19.42 6.01
C LYS A 169 13.51 19.90 7.44
N PHE A 170 12.43 20.11 8.23
CA PHE A 170 12.52 20.55 9.62
C PHE A 170 13.27 19.53 10.49
N ASN A 171 13.01 18.24 10.29
CA ASN A 171 13.77 17.16 10.91
C ASN A 171 14.45 16.31 9.83
N MET A 172 15.75 16.56 9.61
CA MET A 172 16.51 15.89 8.56
C MET A 172 16.67 14.38 8.76
N ALA A 173 16.59 13.88 10.01
CA ALA A 173 16.63 12.44 10.27
C ALA A 173 15.34 11.78 9.77
N VAL A 174 14.18 12.32 10.16
CA VAL A 174 12.86 11.85 9.70
C VAL A 174 12.72 11.99 8.19
N TYR A 175 13.23 13.08 7.61
CA TYR A 175 13.27 13.27 6.16
C TYR A 175 14.03 12.14 5.46
N ARG A 176 15.25 11.82 5.91
CA ARG A 176 16.07 10.76 5.30
C ARG A 176 15.41 9.39 5.42
N GLU A 177 14.92 9.05 6.62
CA GLU A 177 14.20 7.79 6.85
C GLU A 177 12.97 7.68 5.94
N THR A 178 12.22 8.77 5.76
CA THR A 178 11.05 8.80 4.88
C THR A 178 11.43 8.61 3.41
N ILE A 179 12.52 9.23 2.96
CA ILE A 179 13.04 9.05 1.59
C ILE A 179 13.50 7.61 1.36
N GLU A 180 14.24 7.03 2.31
CA GLU A 180 14.69 5.62 2.25
C GLU A 180 13.47 4.68 2.17
N PHE A 181 12.48 4.88 3.04
CA PHE A 181 11.22 4.14 2.99
C PHE A 181 10.51 4.26 1.63
N LEU A 182 10.44 5.46 1.04
CA LEU A 182 9.78 5.65 -0.26
C LEU A 182 10.56 4.98 -1.40
N GLN A 183 11.89 4.99 -1.36
CA GLN A 183 12.72 4.28 -2.33
C GLN A 183 12.50 2.77 -2.26
N GLU A 184 12.33 2.23 -1.05
CA GLU A 184 12.00 0.82 -0.85
C GLU A 184 10.61 0.48 -1.33
N PHE A 185 9.62 1.34 -1.05
CA PHE A 185 8.27 1.18 -1.54
C PHE A 185 8.23 1.16 -3.08
N ILE A 186 9.06 1.98 -3.74
CA ILE A 186 9.20 1.94 -5.20
C ILE A 186 9.70 0.57 -5.66
N LYS A 187 10.71 -0.02 -5.00
CA LYS A 187 11.22 -1.35 -5.33
C LYS A 187 10.16 -2.44 -5.13
N LEU A 188 9.37 -2.35 -4.05
CA LEU A 188 8.26 -3.28 -3.78
C LEU A 188 7.21 -3.29 -4.89
N CYS A 189 6.93 -2.12 -5.49
CA CYS A 189 5.96 -1.99 -6.58
C CYS A 189 6.55 -2.13 -7.99
N SER A 190 7.89 -2.20 -8.12
CA SER A 190 8.59 -2.39 -9.39
C SER A 190 8.66 -3.86 -9.78
#